data_AF-A0A2V8FZ54-F1
#
_entry.id   AF-A0A2V8FZ54-F1
#
_cell.length_a   1.000
_cell.length_b   1.000
_cell.length_c   1.000
_cell.angle_alpha   90.00
_cell.angle_beta   90.00
_cell.angle_gamma   90.00
#
_symmetry.space_group_name_H-M   'P 1'
#
loop_
_entity.id
_entity.type
_entity.pdbx_description
1 polymer ?
#
loop_
_entity_poly.entity_id
_entity_poly.type
_entity_poly.pdbx_seq_one_letter_code
_entity_poly.pdbx_strand_id
1 'polypeptide(L)'
;LVLRDVANDIGMHESTVSRVVNNKYMHTPQGVFEMKFFFHSGISSSYGDSVSSVTIKQRIRKIIENEDPRKPLSDSKIVSILQKEGLMLARRTIAKYREELKIPTSNQRKVLY
;
A
#
# COMPACT_ATOMS: atom_id res chain seq x y z
N LEU A 1 5.32 -10.73 -1.59
CA LEU A 1 6.02 -11.69 -0.73
C LEU A 1 5.59 -11.47 0.71
N VAL A 2 4.80 -12.39 1.24
CA VAL A 2 4.37 -12.38 2.65
C VAL A 2 5.39 -13.19 3.45
N LEU A 3 5.71 -12.75 4.68
CA LEU A 3 6.63 -13.51 5.56
C LEU A 3 6.16 -14.96 5.76
N ARG A 4 4.84 -15.17 5.79
CA ARG A 4 4.22 -16.48 5.91
C ARG A 4 4.59 -17.44 4.79
N ASP A 5 4.68 -16.95 3.55
CA ASP A 5 4.98 -17.80 2.39
C ASP A 5 6.43 -18.30 2.46
N VAL A 6 7.35 -17.41 2.80
CA VAL A 6 8.78 -17.75 2.98
C VAL A 6 8.97 -18.67 4.17
N ALA A 7 8.27 -18.41 5.27
CA ALA A 7 8.30 -19.24 6.47
C ALA A 7 7.83 -20.68 6.18
N ASN A 8 6.77 -20.84 5.38
CA ASN A 8 6.29 -22.15 4.95
C ASN A 8 7.30 -22.88 4.05
N ASP A 9 7.93 -22.18 3.11
CA ASP A 9 8.89 -22.78 2.16
C ASP A 9 10.15 -23.31 2.87
N ILE A 10 10.64 -22.59 3.88
CA ILE A 10 11.82 -23.00 4.67
C ILE A 10 11.46 -23.83 5.92
N GLY A 11 10.17 -24.14 6.14
CA GLY A 11 9.70 -24.90 7.30
C GLY A 11 9.93 -24.23 8.66
N MET A 12 9.99 -22.90 8.70
CA MET A 12 10.17 -22.13 9.93
C MET A 12 8.90 -21.37 10.33
N HIS A 13 8.82 -20.94 11.59
CA HIS A 13 7.71 -20.09 12.03
C HIS A 13 7.92 -18.64 11.56
N GLU A 14 6.82 -17.94 11.22
CA GLU A 14 6.85 -16.55 10.74
C GLU A 14 7.61 -15.61 11.68
N SER A 15 7.43 -15.78 13.00
CA SER A 15 8.15 -14.99 14.01
C SER A 15 9.66 -15.18 13.99
N THR A 16 10.16 -16.35 13.56
CA THR A 16 11.60 -16.59 13.42
C THR A 16 12.15 -15.86 12.20
N VAL A 17 11.45 -15.90 11.08
CA VAL A 17 11.83 -15.16 9.85
C VAL A 17 11.78 -13.65 10.11
N SER A 18 10.73 -13.17 10.79
CA SER A 18 10.56 -11.76 11.18
C SER A 18 11.73 -11.24 12.03
N ARG A 19 12.25 -12.04 12.97
CA ARG A 19 13.41 -11.67 13.78
C ARG A 19 14.69 -11.58 12.94
N VAL A 20 14.86 -12.47 11.97
CA VAL A 20 16.07 -12.51 11.11
C VAL A 20 16.10 -11.32 10.16
N VAL A 21 14.96 -10.91 9.59
CA VAL A 21 14.89 -9.79 8.63
C VAL A 21 14.96 -8.42 9.30
N ASN A 22 14.66 -8.34 10.60
CA ASN A 22 14.81 -7.11 11.38
C ASN A 22 16.31 -6.79 11.59
N ASN A 23 16.70 -5.53 11.41
CA ASN A 23 18.08 -5.04 11.50
C ASN A 23 19.06 -5.64 10.48
N LYS A 24 18.57 -6.28 9.41
CA LYS A 24 19.38 -6.66 8.25
C LYS A 24 19.13 -5.70 7.11
N TYR A 25 20.19 -5.44 6.35
CA TYR A 25 20.18 -4.55 5.20
C TYR A 25 20.66 -5.32 3.99
N MET A 26 20.02 -5.09 2.84
CA MET A 26 20.35 -5.72 1.58
C MET A 26 20.90 -4.66 0.62
N HIS A 27 22.11 -4.92 0.12
CA HIS A 27 22.70 -4.10 -0.92
C HIS A 27 22.11 -4.51 -2.27
N THR A 28 21.50 -3.55 -2.96
CA THR A 28 20.93 -3.72 -4.30
C THR A 28 21.64 -2.77 -5.28
N PRO A 29 21.57 -3.01 -6.60
CA PRO A 29 22.13 -2.08 -7.59
C PRO A 29 21.59 -0.64 -7.49
N GLN A 30 20.43 -0.46 -6.85
CA GLN A 30 19.78 0.84 -6.65
C GLN A 30 20.04 1.43 -5.25
N GLY A 31 20.85 0.77 -4.42
CA GLY A 31 21.19 1.22 -3.06
C GLY A 31 20.95 0.18 -1.96
N VAL A 32 21.13 0.60 -0.71
CA VAL A 32 20.96 -0.24 0.48
C VAL A 32 19.57 -0.03 1.08
N PHE A 33 18.83 -1.12 1.26
CA PHE A 33 17.49 -1.10 1.84
C PHE A 33 17.40 -2.04 3.04
N GLU A 34 16.56 -1.70 4.02
CA GLU A 34 16.23 -2.64 5.09
C GLU A 34 15.58 -3.89 4.51
N MET A 35 16.01 -5.07 4.93
CA MET A 35 15.51 -6.34 4.39
C MET A 35 14.01 -6.50 4.62
N LYS A 36 13.49 -5.97 5.75
CA LYS A 36 12.05 -5.92 6.07
C LYS A 36 11.22 -5.18 5.01
N PHE A 37 11.82 -4.26 4.25
CA PHE A 37 11.14 -3.52 3.19
C PHE A 37 10.59 -4.46 2.10
N PHE A 38 11.21 -5.61 1.88
CA PHE A 38 10.76 -6.55 0.85
C PHE A 38 9.62 -7.46 1.30
N PHE A 39 9.37 -7.55 2.62
CA PHE A 39 8.36 -8.40 3.22
C PHE A 39 7.20 -7.57 3.74
N HIS A 40 6.17 -7.43 2.92
CA HIS A 40 4.97 -6.69 3.30
C HIS A 40 3.96 -7.66 3.91
N SER A 41 3.34 -7.25 5.02
CA SER A 41 2.09 -7.84 5.49
C SER A 41 1.03 -7.55 4.42
N GLY A 42 0.78 -8.54 3.57
CA GLY A 42 -0.18 -8.46 2.48
C GLY A 42 -1.58 -8.14 3.03
N ILE A 43 -2.20 -7.10 2.49
CA ILE A 43 -3.64 -6.89 2.70
C ILE A 43 -4.32 -7.86 1.74
N SER A 44 -5.15 -8.75 2.28
CA SER A 44 -5.89 -9.75 1.52
C SER A 44 -6.80 -9.06 0.49
N SER A 45 -6.42 -9.17 -0.79
CA SER A 45 -7.27 -8.82 -1.91
C SER A 45 -8.12 -10.05 -2.29
N SER A 46 -9.38 -9.83 -2.68
CA SER A 46 -10.36 -10.89 -3.00
C SER A 46 -9.94 -11.78 -4.17
N TYR A 47 -8.92 -11.38 -4.93
CA TYR A 47 -8.41 -12.07 -6.12
C TYR A 47 -7.10 -12.86 -5.90
N GLY A 48 -6.72 -13.13 -4.65
CA GLY A 48 -5.62 -14.07 -4.35
C GLY A 48 -4.21 -13.48 -4.40
N ASP A 49 -4.01 -12.32 -5.03
CA ASP A 49 -2.74 -11.58 -4.97
C ASP A 49 -2.74 -10.60 -3.80
N SER A 50 -1.90 -10.89 -2.80
CA SER A 50 -1.62 -9.97 -1.70
C SER A 50 -0.93 -8.71 -2.22
N VAL A 51 -1.68 -7.63 -2.41
CA VAL A 51 -1.10 -6.37 -2.90
C VAL A 51 -0.42 -5.64 -1.74
N SER A 52 0.87 -5.32 -1.94
CA SER A 52 1.69 -4.59 -0.96
C SER A 52 1.11 -3.20 -0.68
N SER A 53 1.24 -2.74 0.57
CA SER A 53 0.80 -1.40 1.00
C SER A 53 1.47 -0.27 0.20
N VAL A 54 2.71 -0.47 -0.25
CA VAL A 54 3.44 0.46 -1.13
C VAL A 54 2.74 0.61 -2.48
N THR A 55 2.34 -0.50 -3.10
CA THR A 55 1.62 -0.50 -4.38
C THR A 55 0.28 0.20 -4.25
N ILE A 56 -0.46 -0.04 -3.15
CA ILE A 56 -1.73 0.65 -2.87
C ILE A 56 -1.52 2.16 -2.73
N LYS A 57 -0.50 2.58 -1.97
CA LYS A 57 -0.16 4.01 -1.82
C LYS A 57 0.17 4.67 -3.16
N GLN A 58 0.98 4.00 -3.98
CA GLN A 58 1.29 4.48 -5.33
C GLN A 58 0.03 4.55 -6.22
N ARG A 59 -0.88 3.59 -6.09
CA ARG A 59 -2.15 3.58 -6.83
C ARG A 59 -3.05 4.73 -6.42
N ILE A 60 -3.22 4.96 -5.11
CA ILE A 60 -3.96 6.10 -4.56
C ILE A 60 -3.36 7.41 -5.09
N ARG A 61 -2.03 7.55 -5.06
CA ARG A 61 -1.33 8.72 -5.61
C ARG A 61 -1.65 8.93 -7.10
N LYS A 62 -1.55 7.88 -7.93
CA LYS A 62 -1.88 7.98 -9.36
C LYS A 62 -3.34 8.35 -9.61
N ILE A 63 -4.29 7.82 -8.83
CA ILE A 63 -5.71 8.18 -8.94
C ILE A 63 -5.92 9.66 -8.65
N ILE A 64 -5.24 10.18 -7.61
CA ILE A 64 -5.32 11.58 -7.22
C ILE A 64 -4.61 12.50 -8.22
N GLU A 65 -3.47 12.10 -8.78
CA GLU A 65 -2.75 12.88 -9.80
C GLU A 65 -3.54 13.00 -11.11
N ASN A 66 -4.38 12.02 -11.45
CA ASN A 66 -5.25 12.04 -12.63
C ASN A 66 -6.67 12.54 -12.35
N GLU A 67 -6.94 13.07 -11.15
CA GLU A 67 -8.27 13.58 -10.82
C GLU A 67 -8.54 14.94 -11.48
N ASP A 68 -9.82 15.27 -11.69
CA ASP A 68 -10.21 16.61 -12.10
C ASP A 68 -10.08 17.58 -10.89
N PRO A 69 -9.21 18.60 -10.94
CA PRO A 69 -9.04 19.56 -9.84
C PRO A 69 -10.31 20.34 -9.49
N ARG A 70 -11.28 20.43 -10.42
CA ARG A 70 -12.59 21.08 -10.19
C ARG A 70 -13.54 20.19 -9.38
N LYS A 71 -13.35 18.86 -9.47
CA LYS A 71 -14.15 17.84 -8.78
C LYS A 71 -13.24 16.77 -8.18
N PRO A 72 -12.46 17.12 -7.14
CA PRO A 72 -11.54 16.18 -6.51
C PRO A 72 -12.28 14.95 -5.98
N LEU A 73 -11.64 13.79 -6.10
CA LEU A 73 -12.24 12.52 -5.72
C LEU A 73 -12.27 12.40 -4.19
N SER A 74 -13.44 12.07 -3.65
CA SER A 74 -13.58 11.75 -2.23
C SER A 74 -12.99 10.38 -1.93
N ASP A 75 -12.57 10.15 -0.68
CA ASP A 75 -12.01 8.86 -0.26
C ASP A 75 -12.98 7.69 -0.58
N SER A 76 -14.30 7.91 -0.45
CA SER A 76 -15.32 6.93 -0.81
C SER A 76 -15.33 6.60 -2.30
N LYS A 77 -15.09 7.59 -3.17
CA LYS A 77 -15.01 7.37 -4.62
C LYS A 77 -13.75 6.59 -4.98
N ILE A 78 -12.64 6.87 -4.30
CA ILE A 78 -11.38 6.11 -4.44
C ILE A 78 -11.58 4.66 -4.00
N VAL A 79 -12.32 4.40 -2.90
CA VAL A 79 -12.72 3.02 -2.52
C VAL A 79 -13.44 2.32 -3.68
N SER A 80 -14.47 2.96 -4.26
CA SER A 80 -15.23 2.34 -5.35
C SER A 80 -14.38 2.07 -6.59
N ILE A 81 -13.42 2.92 -6.92
CA ILE A 81 -12.48 2.71 -8.03
C ILE A 81 -11.60 1.50 -7.74
N LEU A 82 -10.98 1.46 -6.56
CA LEU A 82 -10.11 0.34 -6.15
C LEU A 82 -10.89 -0.98 -6.05
N GLN A 83 -12.14 -0.94 -5.58
CA GLN A 83 -13.01 -2.11 -5.51
C GLN A 83 -13.35 -2.68 -6.90
N LYS A 84 -13.52 -1.82 -7.91
CA LYS A 84 -13.66 -2.26 -9.32
C LYS A 84 -12.38 -2.90 -9.86
N GLU A 85 -11.22 -2.49 -9.36
CA GLU A 85 -9.91 -3.10 -9.67
C GLU A 85 -9.65 -4.37 -8.84
N GLY A 86 -10.63 -4.85 -8.08
CA GLY A 86 -10.51 -6.04 -7.24
C GLY A 86 -9.87 -5.79 -5.86
N LEU A 87 -9.51 -4.56 -5.53
CA LEU A 87 -8.89 -4.17 -4.28
C LEU A 87 -9.95 -3.75 -3.25
N MET A 88 -10.32 -4.65 -2.35
CA MET A 88 -11.25 -4.35 -1.26
C MET A 88 -10.56 -3.66 -0.10
N LEU A 89 -10.66 -2.33 -0.06
CA LEU A 89 -10.10 -1.50 0.99
C LEU A 89 -11.18 -0.68 1.70
N ALA A 90 -11.09 -0.59 3.02
CA ALA A 90 -11.97 0.27 3.80
C ALA A 90 -11.61 1.75 3.59
N ARG A 91 -12.61 2.64 3.62
CA ARG A 91 -12.41 4.10 3.53
C ARG A 91 -11.39 4.62 4.54
N ARG A 92 -11.40 4.11 5.77
CA ARG A 92 -10.45 4.50 6.83
C ARG A 92 -9.00 4.17 6.46
N THR A 93 -8.77 3.06 5.78
CA THR A 93 -7.43 2.66 5.29
C THR A 93 -6.93 3.62 4.22
N ILE A 94 -7.81 4.05 3.30
CA ILE A 94 -7.47 5.05 2.28
C ILE A 94 -7.15 6.40 2.92
N ALA A 95 -7.96 6.84 3.90
CA ALA A 95 -7.72 8.09 4.61
C ALA A 95 -6.36 8.08 5.32
N LYS A 96 -6.02 6.99 6.02
CA LYS A 96 -4.70 6.80 6.65
C LYS A 96 -3.57 6.88 5.62
N TYR A 97 -3.68 6.18 4.49
CA TYR A 97 -2.65 6.20 3.45
C TYR A 97 -2.52 7.56 2.76
N ARG A 98 -3.64 8.29 2.59
CA ARG A 98 -3.64 9.66 2.08
C ARG A 98 -2.88 10.60 3.03
N GLU A 99 -3.10 10.48 4.33
CA GLU A 99 -2.39 11.25 5.36
C GLU A 99 -0.89 10.94 5.38
N GLU A 100 -0.51 9.65 5.31
CA GLU A 100 0.89 9.23 5.22
C GLU A 100 1.59 9.78 3.95
N LEU A 101 0.83 9.94 2.85
CA LEU A 101 1.29 10.56 1.61
C LEU A 101 1.27 12.10 1.64
N LYS A 102 0.86 12.71 2.76
CA LYS A 102 0.70 14.18 2.94
C LYS A 102 -0.25 14.82 1.92
N ILE A 103 -1.22 14.07 1.42
CA ILE A 103 -2.19 14.59 0.45
C ILE A 103 -3.37 15.21 1.21
N PRO A 104 -3.76 16.47 0.93
CA PRO A 104 -4.87 17.11 1.63
C PRO A 104 -6.23 16.49 1.30
N THR A 105 -7.24 16.82 2.12
CA THR A 105 -8.60 16.26 1.93
C THR A 105 -9.20 16.70 0.60
N SER A 106 -10.20 15.97 0.09
CA SER A 106 -10.90 16.35 -1.15
C SER A 106 -11.44 17.79 -1.12
N ASN A 107 -11.88 18.27 0.05
CA ASN A 107 -12.39 19.64 0.19
C ASN A 107 -11.30 20.70 0.03
N GLN A 108 -10.09 20.40 0.51
CA GLN A 108 -8.92 21.29 0.39
C GLN A 108 -8.26 21.23 -0.99
N ARG A 109 -8.49 20.16 -1.76
CA ARG A 109 -7.99 20.00 -3.13
C ARG A 109 -8.86 20.68 -4.19
N LYS A 110 -10.06 21.11 -3.82
CA LYS A 110 -11.00 21.72 -4.77
C LYS A 110 -10.52 23.11 -5.16
N VAL A 111 -10.16 23.29 -6.42
CA VAL A 111 -9.83 24.61 -6.96
C VAL A 111 -11.14 25.34 -7.31
N LEU A 112 -11.35 26.51 -6.71
CA LEU A 112 -12.53 27.35 -6.90
C LEU A 112 -12.28 28.45 -7.94
N TYR A 113 -11.85 28.11 -9.16
CA TYR A 113 -11.71 29.07 -10.26
C TYR A 113 -11.99 28.42 -11.63
#